data_AF-A0A7S0SUJ6-F1
#
_entry.id   AF-A0A7S0SUJ6-F1
#
_cell.length_a   1.000
_cell.length_b   1.000
_cell.length_c   1.000
_cell.angle_alpha   90.00
_cell.angle_beta   90.00
_cell.angle_gamma   90.00
#
_symmetry.space_group_name_H-M   'P 1'
#
loop_
_entity.id
_entity.type
_entity.pdbx_description
1 polymer ?
#
loop_
_entity_poly.entity_id
_entity_poly.type
_entity_poly.pdbx_seq_one_letter_code
_entity_poly.pdbx_strand_id
1 'polypeptide(L)'
;EHCEEYGRMLQADPAKVSKRAKKRGLPQLGTLGAGNHYCEIQVVDEIFDSHAARRMGIDQLGQICIMIHSGSRGLGHQVATDALTLMETAMARDNVITN
;
A
#
# COMPACT_ATOMS: atom_id res chain seq x y z
N GLU A 1 8.27 1.67 -14.90
CA GLU A 1 9.50 2.29 -14.35
C GLU A 1 9.24 3.44 -13.37
N HIS A 2 7.99 3.89 -13.18
CA HIS A 2 7.65 5.04 -12.33
C HIS A 2 6.98 4.65 -10.99
N CYS A 3 7.21 3.43 -10.52
CA CYS A 3 6.75 3.00 -9.20
C CYS A 3 7.93 3.01 -8.23
N GLU A 4 7.68 3.38 -6.98
CA GLU A 4 8.62 3.14 -5.88
C GLU A 4 9.04 1.66 -5.86
N GLU A 5 10.33 1.38 -5.62
CA GLU A 5 10.93 0.04 -5.68
C GLU A 5 10.63 -0.72 -6.99
N TYR A 6 10.36 -0.01 -8.09
CA TYR A 6 9.89 -0.60 -9.36
C TYR A 6 8.65 -1.51 -9.20
N GLY A 7 7.87 -1.30 -8.14
CA GLY A 7 6.72 -2.14 -7.79
C GLY A 7 7.08 -3.51 -7.20
N ARG A 8 8.32 -3.71 -6.74
CA ARG A 8 8.77 -5.00 -6.19
C ARG A 8 9.91 -4.86 -5.17
N MET A 9 9.64 -5.27 -3.94
CA MET A 9 10.70 -5.50 -2.94
C MET A 9 11.34 -6.89 -3.15
N LEU A 10 12.67 -6.94 -3.21
CA LEU A 10 13.42 -8.18 -3.49
C LEU A 10 13.38 -9.21 -2.34
N GLN A 11 13.13 -8.74 -1.13
CA GLN A 11 13.20 -9.50 0.12
C GLN A 11 11.87 -10.19 0.45
N ALA A 12 10.87 -10.06 -0.40
CA ALA A 12 9.57 -10.67 -0.20
C ALA A 12 9.65 -12.20 -0.27
N ASP A 13 9.32 -12.87 0.84
CA ASP A 13 9.28 -14.33 0.93
C ASP A 13 7.81 -14.83 1.08
N PRO A 14 7.23 -15.47 0.04
CA PRO A 14 5.86 -15.96 0.11
C PRO A 14 5.69 -17.13 1.10
N ALA A 15 6.76 -17.80 1.54
CA ALA A 15 6.70 -18.83 2.57
C ALA A 15 6.42 -18.24 3.97
N LYS A 16 6.74 -16.96 4.19
CA LYS A 16 6.43 -16.23 5.43
C LYS A 16 5.00 -15.71 5.50
N VAL A 17 4.22 -15.84 4.43
CA VAL A 17 2.82 -15.39 4.38
C VAL A 17 1.90 -16.58 4.67
N SER A 18 1.10 -16.46 5.73
CA SER A 18 0.20 -17.54 6.19
C SER A 18 -0.84 -17.94 5.12
N LYS A 19 -1.30 -19.20 5.19
CA LYS A 19 -2.40 -19.68 4.32
C LYS A 19 -3.67 -18.84 4.50
N ARG A 20 -3.92 -18.35 5.72
CA ARG A 20 -5.06 -17.49 6.05
C ARG A 20 -4.96 -16.14 5.33
N ALA A 21 -3.79 -15.49 5.36
CA ALA A 21 -3.57 -14.22 4.68
C ALA A 21 -3.77 -14.35 3.16
N LYS A 22 -3.20 -15.40 2.55
CA LYS A 22 -3.40 -15.69 1.12
C LYS A 22 -4.88 -15.93 0.78
N LYS A 23 -5.58 -16.75 1.57
CA LYS A 23 -7.01 -17.05 1.37
C LYS A 23 -7.89 -15.78 1.45
N ARG A 24 -7.57 -14.86 2.35
CA ARG A 24 -8.29 -13.57 2.48
C ARG A 24 -7.98 -12.62 1.33
N GLY A 25 -6.72 -12.55 0.91
CA GLY A 25 -6.23 -11.56 -0.05
C GLY A 25 -6.51 -11.90 -1.51
N LEU A 26 -6.36 -13.16 -1.90
CA LEU A 26 -6.46 -13.60 -3.29
C LEU A 26 -7.76 -13.15 -4.00
N PRO A 27 -8.97 -13.29 -3.41
CA PRO A 27 -10.19 -12.84 -4.07
C PRO A 27 -10.36 -11.32 -4.13
N GLN A 28 -9.49 -10.55 -3.47
CA GLN A 28 -9.56 -9.08 -3.40
C GLN A 28 -8.56 -8.41 -4.34
N LEU A 29 -7.71 -9.19 -5.04
CA LEU A 29 -6.76 -8.64 -5.99
C LEU A 29 -7.49 -7.90 -7.11
N GLY A 30 -7.06 -6.66 -7.40
CA GLY A 30 -7.72 -5.81 -8.39
C GLY A 30 -8.97 -5.07 -7.89
N THR A 31 -9.24 -5.08 -6.59
CA THR A 31 -10.34 -4.29 -5.99
C THR A 31 -9.80 -3.06 -5.26
N LEU A 32 -10.57 -1.97 -5.21
CA LEU A 32 -10.22 -0.78 -4.42
C LEU A 32 -10.26 -1.09 -2.92
N GLY A 33 -11.39 -1.64 -2.46
CA GLY A 33 -11.63 -1.86 -1.05
C GLY A 33 -12.70 -0.97 -0.44
N ALA A 34 -12.58 -0.77 0.87
CA ALA A 34 -13.43 0.08 1.68
C ALA A 34 -12.57 0.96 2.61
N GLY A 35 -13.20 1.89 3.33
CA GLY A 35 -12.49 2.90 4.12
C GLY A 35 -12.10 4.08 3.23
N ASN A 36 -10.89 4.61 3.40
CA ASN A 36 -10.35 5.70 2.61
C ASN A 36 -9.74 5.24 1.26
N HIS A 37 -10.21 4.12 0.69
CA HIS A 37 -9.76 3.64 -0.62
C HIS A 37 -10.70 4.11 -1.73
N TYR A 38 -10.15 4.75 -2.76
CA TYR A 38 -10.92 5.38 -3.83
C TYR A 38 -10.14 5.42 -5.15
N CYS A 39 -10.88 5.67 -6.23
CA CYS A 39 -10.34 6.01 -7.54
C CYS A 39 -11.05 7.29 -8.00
N GLU A 40 -10.29 8.36 -8.22
CA GLU A 40 -10.83 9.67 -8.56
C GLU A 40 -10.29 10.15 -9.89
N ILE A 41 -11.18 10.75 -10.68
CA ILE A 41 -10.81 11.56 -11.84
C ILE A 41 -10.74 13.00 -11.35
N GLN A 42 -9.56 13.61 -11.47
CA GLN A 42 -9.26 14.92 -10.91
C GLN A 42 -8.83 15.87 -12.02
N VAL A 43 -9.01 17.16 -11.77
CA VAL A 43 -8.60 18.25 -12.67
C VAL A 43 -7.52 19.06 -11.98
N VAL A 44 -6.43 19.37 -12.68
CA VAL A 44 -5.37 20.25 -12.16
C VAL A 44 -5.90 21.68 -12.11
N ASP A 45 -6.22 22.15 -10.90
CA ASP A 45 -6.81 23.47 -10.66
C ASP A 45 -5.76 24.59 -10.49
N GLU A 46 -4.60 24.26 -9.90
CA GLU A 46 -3.50 25.19 -9.65
C GLU A 46 -2.14 24.50 -9.83
N ILE A 47 -1.14 25.25 -10.32
CA ILE A 47 0.26 24.80 -10.45
C ILE A 47 1.16 25.78 -9.68
N PHE A 48 1.73 25.32 -8.57
CA PHE A 48 2.61 26.12 -7.71
C PHE A 48 4.06 26.17 -8.20
N ASP A 49 4.56 25.08 -8.78
CA ASP A 49 5.90 24.98 -9.38
C ASP A 49 5.79 24.38 -10.78
N SER A 50 5.98 25.23 -11.78
CA SER A 50 5.86 24.84 -13.18
C SER A 50 6.99 23.93 -13.67
N HIS A 51 8.19 24.03 -13.07
CA HIS A 51 9.32 23.19 -13.43
C HIS A 51 9.11 21.75 -12.91
N ALA A 52 8.77 21.62 -11.63
CA ALA A 52 8.49 20.32 -11.02
C ALA A 52 7.27 19.64 -11.65
N ALA A 53 6.17 20.38 -11.87
CA ALA A 53 4.96 19.87 -12.49
C ALA A 53 5.23 19.25 -13.87
N ARG A 54 5.95 19.97 -14.73
CA ARG A 54 6.33 19.47 -16.06
C ARG A 54 7.18 18.22 -16.01
N ARG A 55 8.11 18.12 -15.04
CA ARG A 55 8.92 16.89 -14.84
C ARG A 55 8.08 15.70 -14.37
N MET A 56 6.94 15.94 -13.71
CA MET A 56 5.96 14.93 -13.31
C MET A 56 4.90 14.64 -14.38
N GLY A 57 4.95 15.31 -15.55
CA GLY A 57 3.98 15.15 -16.63
C GLY A 57 2.67 15.92 -16.42
N ILE A 58 2.69 16.96 -15.60
CA ILE A 58 1.59 17.91 -15.41
C ILE A 58 1.95 19.20 -16.15
N ASP A 59 1.35 19.40 -17.32
CA ASP A 59 1.80 20.44 -18.27
C ASP A 59 0.92 21.70 -18.26
N GLN A 60 -0.32 21.61 -17.77
CA GLN A 60 -1.31 22.68 -17.89
C GLN A 60 -2.42 22.61 -16.83
N LEU A 61 -3.00 23.77 -16.53
CA LEU A 61 -4.27 23.86 -15.80
C LEU A 61 -5.39 23.21 -16.61
N GLY A 62 -6.32 22.56 -15.91
CA GLY A 62 -7.40 21.79 -16.53
C GLY A 62 -7.01 20.38 -16.99
N GLN A 63 -5.74 19.96 -16.83
CA GLN A 63 -5.32 18.59 -17.17
C GLN A 63 -6.06 17.57 -16.31
N ILE A 64 -6.52 16.49 -16.94
CA ILE A 64 -7.19 15.39 -16.24
C ILE A 64 -6.15 14.39 -15.71
N CYS A 65 -6.27 14.05 -14.43
CA CYS A 65 -5.44 13.06 -13.75
C CYS A 65 -6.33 11.97 -13.13
N ILE A 66 -5.76 10.78 -12.93
CA ILE A 66 -6.42 9.69 -12.21
C ILE A 66 -5.60 9.40 -10.95
N MET A 67 -6.25 9.47 -9.79
CA MET A 67 -5.66 9.11 -8.51
C MET A 67 -6.26 7.79 -8.03
N ILE A 68 -5.40 6.80 -7.77
CA ILE A 68 -5.80 5.51 -7.21
C ILE A 68 -5.23 5.41 -5.79
N HIS A 69 -6.10 5.38 -4.79
CA HIS A 69 -5.74 5.16 -3.39
C HIS A 69 -6.19 3.77 -2.96
N SER A 70 -5.26 2.82 -2.89
CA SER A 70 -5.51 1.44 -2.45
C SER A 70 -4.26 0.84 -1.81
N GLY A 71 -4.37 -0.38 -1.30
CA GLY A 71 -3.26 -1.08 -0.63
C GLY A 71 -3.35 -2.60 -0.77
N SER A 72 -2.67 -3.31 0.13
CA SER A 72 -2.51 -4.77 0.13
C SER A 72 -3.77 -5.57 0.51
N ARG A 73 -4.91 -4.89 0.66
CA ARG A 73 -6.22 -5.47 0.99
C ARG A 73 -6.15 -6.33 2.26
N GLY A 74 -7.00 -7.35 2.35
CA GLY A 74 -7.03 -8.28 3.48
C GLY A 74 -5.75 -9.09 3.68
N LEU A 75 -4.86 -9.17 2.67
CA LEU A 75 -3.59 -9.88 2.76
C LEU A 75 -2.66 -9.20 3.77
N GLY A 76 -2.34 -7.93 3.56
CA GLY A 76 -1.39 -7.21 4.41
C GLY A 76 -1.93 -7.02 5.83
N HIS A 77 -3.22 -6.76 5.97
CA HIS A 77 -3.85 -6.70 7.29
C HIS A 77 -3.69 -8.02 8.07
N GLN A 78 -3.93 -9.18 7.43
CA GLN A 78 -3.72 -10.46 8.09
C GLN A 78 -2.26 -10.74 8.39
N VAL A 79 -1.33 -10.38 7.49
CA VAL A 79 0.12 -10.51 7.75
C VAL A 79 0.53 -9.69 8.98
N ALA A 80 0.03 -8.47 9.12
CA ALA A 80 0.28 -7.64 10.29
C ALA A 80 -0.26 -8.28 11.58
N THR A 81 -1.50 -8.78 11.57
CA THR A 81 -2.07 -9.50 12.71
C THR A 81 -1.25 -10.73 13.11
N ASP A 82 -0.84 -11.54 12.12
CA ASP A 82 -0.05 -12.74 12.34
C ASP A 82 1.32 -12.38 12.94
N ALA A 83 1.97 -11.33 12.43
CA ALA A 83 3.24 -10.84 12.94
C ALA A 83 3.14 -10.30 14.37
N LEU A 84 2.11 -9.51 14.68
CA LEU A 84 1.88 -8.99 16.04
C LEU A 84 1.71 -10.11 17.06
N THR A 85 0.92 -11.13 16.73
CA THR A 85 0.71 -12.29 17.62
C THR A 85 2.02 -13.06 17.88
N LEU A 86 2.86 -13.22 16.84
CA LEU A 86 4.18 -13.85 16.96
C LEU A 86 5.13 -13.00 17.81
N MET A 87 5.10 -11.68 17.64
CA MET A 87 5.91 -10.75 18.43
C MET A 87 5.51 -10.79 19.90
N GLU A 88 4.23 -10.78 20.24
CA GLU A 88 3.74 -10.92 21.63
C GLU A 88 4.30 -12.19 22.30
N THR A 89 4.26 -13.32 21.58
CA THR A 89 4.80 -14.60 22.09
C THR A 89 6.32 -14.54 22.27
N ALA A 90 7.04 -13.95 21.32
CA ALA A 90 8.48 -13.81 21.39
C ALA A 90 8.91 -12.86 22.52
N MET A 91 8.20 -11.77 22.72
CA MET A 91 8.45 -10.81 23.80
C MET A 91 8.26 -11.44 25.18
N ALA A 92 7.19 -12.22 25.37
CA ALA A 92 6.98 -12.96 26.60
C ALA A 92 8.10 -13.98 26.86
N ARG A 93 8.56 -14.70 25.82
CA ARG A 93 9.70 -15.63 25.93
C ARG A 93 11.00 -14.91 26.32
N ASP A 94 11.23 -13.73 25.76
CA ASP A 94 12.48 -12.98 25.89
C ASP A 94 12.44 -11.93 27.03
N ASN A 95 11.38 -11.93 27.85
CA ASN A 95 11.13 -10.95 28.93
C ASN A 95 11.20 -9.48 28.47
N VAL A 96 10.73 -9.21 27.25
CA VAL A 96 10.61 -7.84 26.72
C VAL A 96 9.30 -7.24 27.19
N ILE A 97 9.37 -6.21 28.03
CA ILE A 97 8.22 -5.48 28.56
C ILE A 97 7.97 -4.26 27.68
N THR A 98 6.79 -4.18 27.06
CA THR A 98 6.30 -2.94 26.44
C THR A 98 5.53 -2.11 27.45
N ASN A 99 5.61 -0.79 27.28
CA ASN A 99 4.89 0.21 28.08
C ASN A 99 3.37 0.11 27.92
#